data_AF-A0AAV5U5Z3-F1
#
_entry.id   AF-A0AAV5U5Z3-F1
#
_cell.length_a   1.000
_cell.length_b   1.000
_cell.length_c   1.000
_cell.angle_alpha   90.00
_cell.angle_beta   90.00
_cell.angle_gamma   90.00
#
_symmetry.space_group_name_H-M   'P 1'
#
loop_
_entity.id
_entity.type
_entity.pdbx_description
1 polymer ?
#
loop_
_entity_poly.entity_id
_entity_poly.type
_entity_poly.pdbx_seq_one_letter_code
_entity_poly.pdbx_strand_id
1 'polypeptide(L)'
;QQKMSKASPLALGEAEPLDSKTKKRVLREWKKVLAHDPLLFQKAWVGSANRSMSIKQIFGIPLDQDAGLNVSFSNLYTLIENFFTKVV
;
A
#
# COMPACT_ATOMS: atom_id res chain seq x y z
N GLN A 1 31.04 -26.88 -0.25
CA GLN A 1 30.66 -25.74 -1.11
C GLN A 1 29.14 -25.59 -1.05
N GLN A 2 28.62 -24.62 -0.29
CA GLN A 2 27.20 -24.30 -0.23
C GLN A 2 26.82 -23.41 -1.43
N LYS A 3 25.88 -23.86 -2.26
CA LYS A 3 25.26 -23.00 -3.28
C LYS A 3 24.32 -22.01 -2.58
N MET A 4 24.74 -20.76 -2.48
CA MET A 4 23.82 -19.67 -2.14
C MET A 4 22.86 -19.48 -3.31
N SER A 5 21.56 -19.72 -3.09
CA SER A 5 20.55 -19.28 -4.03
C SER A 5 20.51 -17.75 -3.98
N LYS A 6 20.82 -17.10 -5.11
CA LYS A 6 20.48 -15.69 -5.30
C LYS A 6 18.96 -15.60 -5.28
N ALA A 7 18.38 -15.16 -4.17
CA ALA A 7 17.01 -14.67 -4.18
C ALA A 7 16.99 -13.40 -5.05
N SER A 8 16.36 -13.49 -6.23
CA SER A 8 16.09 -12.32 -7.07
C SER A 8 15.15 -11.37 -6.31
N PRO A 9 15.45 -10.08 -6.15
CA PRO A 9 14.68 -9.18 -5.29
C PRO A 9 13.25 -8.86 -5.77
N LEU A 10 12.82 -9.33 -6.95
CA LEU A 10 11.53 -8.98 -7.56
C LEU A 10 10.96 -10.13 -8.41
N ALA A 11 11.10 -11.38 -7.98
CA ALA A 11 10.24 -12.42 -8.55
C ALA A 11 8.81 -12.13 -8.07
N LEU A 12 8.09 -11.28 -8.79
CA LEU A 12 6.63 -11.25 -8.79
C LEU A 12 6.23 -12.65 -9.26
N GLY A 13 6.09 -13.59 -8.32
CA GLY A 13 5.54 -14.90 -8.63
C GLY A 13 4.26 -14.68 -9.41
N GLU A 14 4.03 -15.50 -10.45
CA GLU A 14 2.81 -15.43 -11.23
C GLU A 14 1.63 -15.68 -10.29
N ALA A 15 1.03 -14.60 -9.80
CA ALA A 15 -0.13 -14.67 -8.94
C ALA A 15 -1.28 -15.20 -9.78
N GLU A 16 -1.93 -16.27 -9.33
CA GLU A 16 -3.11 -16.79 -10.00
C GLU A 16 -4.18 -15.68 -10.07
N PRO A 17 -4.86 -15.51 -11.21
CA PRO A 17 -5.95 -14.56 -11.33
C PRO A 17 -7.04 -14.85 -10.29
N LEU A 18 -7.63 -13.79 -9.73
CA LEU A 18 -8.82 -13.93 -8.90
C LEU A 18 -9.93 -14.64 -9.68
N ASP A 19 -10.64 -15.56 -9.02
CA ASP A 19 -11.81 -16.19 -9.60
C ASP A 19 -12.89 -15.12 -9.92
N SER A 20 -13.77 -15.45 -10.87
CA SER A 20 -14.75 -14.50 -11.39
C SER A 20 -15.71 -13.95 -10.33
N LYS A 21 -16.05 -14.74 -9.29
CA LYS A 21 -16.96 -14.33 -8.21
C LYS A 21 -16.24 -13.36 -7.28
N THR A 22 -15.00 -13.65 -6.92
CA THR A 22 -14.16 -12.77 -6.09
C THR A 22 -13.88 -11.46 -6.80
N LYS A 23 -13.47 -11.50 -8.07
CA LYS A 23 -13.24 -10.28 -8.87
C LYS A 23 -14.49 -9.39 -8.93
N LYS A 24 -15.66 -9.95 -9.23
CA LYS A 24 -16.93 -9.20 -9.25
C LYS A 24 -17.25 -8.57 -7.89
N ARG A 25 -17.00 -9.29 -6.79
CA ARG A 25 -17.20 -8.76 -5.44
C ARG A 25 -16.27 -7.59 -5.15
N VAL A 26 -14.98 -7.73 -5.45
CA VAL A 26 -13.98 -6.65 -5.26
C VAL A 26 -14.41 -5.40 -6.02
N LEU A 27 -14.68 -5.51 -7.32
CA LEU A 27 -15.09 -4.38 -8.16
C LEU A 27 -16.35 -3.66 -7.64
N ARG A 28 -17.33 -4.42 -7.15
CA ARG A 28 -18.58 -3.87 -6.62
C ARG A 28 -18.41 -3.19 -5.27
N GLU A 29 -17.70 -3.83 -4.34
CA GLU A 29 -17.54 -3.28 -3.00
C GLU A 29 -16.51 -2.15 -2.96
N TRP A 30 -15.49 -2.18 -3.83
CA TRP A 30 -14.45 -1.14 -3.93
C TRP A 30 -15.03 0.27 -4.02
N LYS A 31 -15.97 0.47 -4.94
CA LYS A 31 -16.65 1.76 -5.13
C LYS A 31 -17.42 2.22 -3.89
N LYS A 32 -18.05 1.29 -3.18
CA LYS A 32 -18.81 1.60 -1.96
C LYS A 32 -17.88 1.97 -0.81
N VAL A 33 -16.76 1.26 -0.68
CA VAL A 33 -15.73 1.52 0.33
C VAL A 33 -15.18 2.94 0.15
N LEU A 34 -14.80 3.32 -1.08
CA LEU A 34 -14.28 4.67 -1.36
C LEU A 34 -15.33 5.76 -1.20
N ALA A 35 -16.60 5.47 -1.54
CA ALA A 35 -17.68 6.41 -1.30
C ALA A 35 -17.97 6.62 0.20
N HIS A 36 -17.78 5.59 1.02
CA HIS A 36 -17.98 5.67 2.47
C HIS A 36 -16.80 6.33 3.19
N ASP A 37 -15.56 6.08 2.76
CA ASP A 37 -14.36 6.72 3.29
C ASP A 37 -13.46 7.28 2.18
N PRO A 38 -13.68 8.54 1.75
CA PRO A 38 -12.89 9.19 0.71
C PRO A 38 -11.42 9.40 1.08
N LEU A 39 -11.06 9.31 2.37
CA LEU A 39 -9.69 9.49 2.85
C LEU A 39 -9.04 8.16 3.25
N LEU A 40 -9.63 7.03 2.82
CA LEU A 40 -9.14 5.69 3.16
C LEU A 40 -7.64 5.53 2.85
N PHE A 41 -7.20 5.92 1.66
CA PHE A 41 -5.81 5.79 1.25
C PHE A 41 -4.87 6.62 2.11
N GLN A 42 -5.24 7.86 2.42
CA GLN A 42 -4.45 8.72 3.29
C GLN A 42 -4.31 8.10 4.69
N LYS A 43 -5.43 7.68 5.29
CA LYS A 43 -5.45 7.04 6.62
C LYS A 43 -4.63 5.75 6.65
N ALA A 44 -4.79 4.91 5.63
CA ALA A 44 -4.05 3.66 5.51
C ALA A 44 -2.56 3.91 5.34
N TRP A 45 -2.18 4.87 4.50
CA TRP A 45 -0.80 5.25 4.24
C TRP A 45 -0.10 5.81 5.47
N VAL A 46 -0.69 6.83 6.11
CA VAL A 46 -0.18 7.41 7.37
C VAL A 46 -0.14 6.36 8.48
N GLY A 47 -1.20 5.58 8.62
CA GLY A 47 -1.29 4.50 9.61
C GLY A 47 -0.21 3.43 9.42
N SER A 48 0.22 3.17 8.19
CA SER A 48 1.30 2.19 7.92
C SER A 48 2.64 2.65 8.51
N ALA A 49 3.02 3.92 8.34
CA ALA A 49 4.24 4.47 8.93
C ALA A 49 4.15 4.63 10.44
N ASN A 50 3.00 5.05 10.97
CA ASN A 50 2.81 5.16 12.42
C ASN A 50 2.97 3.82 13.15
N ARG A 51 2.74 2.68 12.47
CA ARG A 51 2.92 1.33 13.02
C ARG A 51 4.25 0.67 12.66
N SER A 52 5.10 1.31 11.86
CA SER A 52 6.32 0.68 11.33
C SER A 52 7.53 1.59 11.45
N MET A 53 8.46 1.22 12.34
CA MET A 53 9.73 1.92 12.52
C MET A 53 10.57 1.94 11.24
N SER A 54 10.56 0.86 10.47
CA SER A 54 11.36 0.77 9.23
C SER A 54 10.85 1.73 8.16
N ILE A 55 9.52 1.88 8.02
CA ILE A 55 8.94 2.87 7.10
C ILE A 55 9.36 4.27 7.55
N LYS A 56 9.23 4.60 8.83
CA LYS A 56 9.66 5.92 9.34
C LYS A 56 11.13 6.19 9.03
N GLN A 57 12.02 5.22 9.27
CA GLN A 57 13.45 5.35 8.98
C GLN A 57 13.74 5.57 7.48
N ILE A 58 13.10 4.81 6.59
CA ILE A 58 13.30 4.93 5.14
C ILE A 58 12.89 6.32 4.63
N PHE A 59 11.81 6.87 5.18
CA PHE A 59 11.27 8.17 4.78
C PHE A 59 11.80 9.34 5.63
N GLY A 60 12.77 9.10 6.52
CA GLY A 60 13.36 10.14 7.37
C GLY A 60 12.35 10.78 8.34
N ILE A 61 11.32 10.06 8.75
CA ILE A 61 10.32 10.51 9.73
C ILE A 61 10.87 10.18 11.14
N PRO A 62 10.98 11.16 12.05
CA PRO A 62 11.28 10.92 13.45
C PRO A 62 10.34 9.89 14.08
N LEU A 63 10.87 8.99 14.91
CA LEU A 63 10.12 7.85 15.44
C LEU A 63 8.94 8.27 16.33
N ASP A 64 9.07 9.38 17.03
CA ASP A 64 8.09 10.02 17.90
C ASP A 64 7.10 10.94 17.16
N GLN A 65 7.40 11.31 15.91
CA GLN A 65 6.53 12.16 15.11
C GLN A 65 5.41 11.36 14.43
N ASP A 66 4.19 11.91 14.42
CA ASP A 66 3.10 11.40 13.58
C ASP A 66 3.46 11.54 12.09
N ALA A 67 3.35 10.45 11.33
CA ALA A 67 3.73 10.41 9.92
C ALA A 67 2.87 11.33 9.03
N GLY A 68 1.66 11.69 9.47
CA GLY A 68 0.79 12.65 8.78
C GLY A 68 1.31 14.09 8.84
N LEU A 69 2.25 14.40 9.74
CA LEU A 69 2.91 15.71 9.81
C LEU A 69 4.05 15.86 8.80
N ASN A 70 4.56 14.75 8.25
CA ASN A 70 5.55 14.79 7.18
C ASN A 70 4.83 14.95 5.84
N VAL A 71 4.78 16.17 5.30
CA VAL A 71 4.04 16.52 4.08
C VAL A 71 4.47 15.69 2.87
N SER A 72 5.77 15.45 2.72
CA SER A 72 6.31 14.65 1.62
C SER A 72 5.83 13.21 1.67
N PHE A 73 5.80 12.61 2.86
CA PHE A 73 5.29 11.26 3.06
C PHE A 73 3.77 11.23 2.91
N SER A 74 3.05 12.11 3.61
CA SER A 74 1.59 12.08 3.67
C SER A 74 0.98 12.21 2.29
N ASN A 75 1.54 13.05 1.40
CA ASN A 75 0.99 13.32 0.07
C ASN A 75 1.13 12.16 -0.94
N LEU A 76 1.96 11.15 -0.65
CA LEU A 76 2.12 9.98 -1.53
C LEU A 76 0.86 9.12 -1.65
N TYR A 77 -0.11 9.27 -0.74
CA TYR A 77 -1.36 8.51 -0.78
C TYR A 77 -2.10 8.67 -2.11
N THR A 78 -2.06 9.85 -2.71
CA THR A 78 -2.74 10.16 -3.99
C THR A 78 -2.17 9.33 -5.14
N LEU A 79 -0.85 9.12 -5.16
CA LEU A 79 -0.19 8.27 -6.16
C LEU A 79 -0.64 6.81 -6.01
N ILE A 80 -0.75 6.35 -4.77
CA ILE A 80 -1.18 4.98 -4.43
C ILE A 80 -2.65 4.79 -4.82
N GLU A 81 -3.52 5.72 -4.45
CA GLU A 81 -4.93 5.72 -4.84
C GLU A 81 -5.13 5.66 -6.37
N ASN A 82 -4.38 6.48 -7.10
CA ASN A 82 -4.40 6.49 -8.56
C ASN A 82 -3.93 5.16 -9.17
N PHE A 83 -2.95 4.49 -8.55
CA PHE A 83 -2.51 3.17 -8.97
C PHE A 83 -3.64 2.14 -8.80
N PHE A 84 -4.25 2.07 -7.62
CA PHE A 84 -5.33 1.10 -7.37
C PHE A 84 -6.56 1.34 -8.24
N THR A 85 -6.91 2.60 -8.52
CA THR A 85 -8.00 2.96 -9.44
C THR A 85 -7.77 2.48 -10.88
N LYS A 86 -6.51 2.26 -11.29
CA LYS A 86 -6.18 1.71 -12.61
C LYS A 86 -6.15 0.18 -12.63
N VAL A 87 -5.86 -0.44 -11.49
CA VAL A 87 -5.77 -1.90 -11.34
C VAL A 87 -7.15 -2.53 -11.13
N VAL A 88 -8.03 -1.83 -10.40
CA VAL A 88 -9.39 -2.25 -10.05
C VAL A 88 -10.39 -1.69 -11.04
#